data_AF-A0A2K2V974-F1
#
_entry.id   AF-A0A2K2V974-F1
#
_cell.length_a   1.000
_cell.length_b   1.000
_cell.length_c   1.000
_cell.angle_alpha   90.00
_cell.angle_beta   90.00
_cell.angle_gamma   90.00
#
_symmetry.space_group_name_H-M   'P 1'
#
loop_
_entity.id
_entity.type
_entity.pdbx_description
1 polymer ?
#
loop_
_entity_poly.entity_id
_entity_poly.type
_entity_poly.pdbx_seq_one_letter_code
_entity_poly.pdbx_strand_id
1 'polypeptide(L)'
;EGGRGGRVSEVGASLSDHHNLIVRLRRNRLQIAKTFETTTYVMQGAIVVINVFVVNLLYGFSSLLSSMQAQIPTSIVGPLFGSQIPLEPVMYMTAIFSVATAALNAFSIARVTPGVSRAFWYYLGILMMISGAGIILGSMMMNYILGSTLHALSNLTLTSF
;
A
#
# COMPACT_ATOMS: atom_id res chain seq x y z
N GLU A 1 35.85 -25.64 -55.85
CA GLU A 1 34.80 -26.10 -54.93
C GLU A 1 34.76 -25.14 -53.75
N GLY A 2 33.61 -24.54 -53.39
CA GLY A 2 33.60 -23.58 -52.27
C GLY A 2 32.35 -22.71 -52.09
N GLY A 3 31.21 -23.05 -52.71
CA GLY A 3 30.13 -22.06 -52.91
C GLY A 3 28.90 -22.13 -52.00
N ARG A 4 28.73 -23.11 -51.11
CA ARG A 4 27.43 -23.31 -50.42
C ARG A 4 27.48 -23.47 -48.89
N GLY A 5 28.60 -23.87 -48.30
CA GLY A 5 28.71 -24.04 -46.85
C GLY A 5 28.78 -22.73 -46.05
N GLY A 6 29.48 -21.71 -46.56
CA GLY A 6 29.70 -20.44 -45.86
C GLY A 6 28.41 -19.66 -45.59
N ARG A 7 27.51 -19.59 -46.58
CA ARG A 7 26.22 -18.87 -46.45
C ARG A 7 25.25 -19.55 -45.49
N VAL A 8 25.27 -20.88 -45.39
CA VAL A 8 24.42 -21.63 -44.45
C VAL A 8 24.96 -21.54 -43.02
N SER A 9 26.29 -21.55 -42.86
CA SER A 9 26.94 -21.33 -41.56
C SER A 9 26.67 -19.92 -41.03
N GLU A 10 26.73 -18.90 -41.89
CA GLU A 10 26.52 -17.50 -41.52
C GLU A 10 25.04 -17.20 -41.20
N VAL A 11 24.11 -17.80 -41.95
CA VAL A 11 22.67 -17.75 -41.62
C VAL A 11 22.37 -18.52 -40.32
N GLY A 12 23.03 -19.66 -40.08
CA GLY A 12 22.92 -20.40 -38.83
C GLY A 12 23.43 -19.62 -37.62
N ALA A 13 24.56 -18.92 -37.76
CA ALA A 13 25.11 -18.04 -36.73
C ALA A 13 24.16 -16.87 -36.44
N SER A 14 23.65 -16.20 -37.48
CA SER A 14 22.68 -15.10 -37.34
C SER A 14 21.37 -15.56 -36.69
N LEU A 15 20.85 -16.74 -37.07
CA LEU A 15 19.64 -17.31 -36.48
C LEU A 15 19.87 -17.70 -35.01
N SER A 16 21.04 -18.23 -34.68
CA SER A 16 21.45 -18.52 -33.31
C SER A 16 21.53 -17.25 -32.47
N ASP A 17 22.08 -16.16 -33.01
CA ASP A 17 22.15 -14.86 -32.33
C ASP A 17 20.75 -14.27 -32.09
N HIS A 18 19.86 -14.35 -33.08
CA HIS A 18 18.47 -13.92 -32.91
C HIS A 18 17.73 -14.77 -31.88
N HIS A 19 17.93 -16.09 -31.89
CA HIS A 19 17.35 -16.97 -30.88
C HIS A 19 17.85 -16.61 -29.47
N ASN A 20 19.16 -16.39 -29.32
CA ASN A 20 19.77 -15.99 -28.06
C ASN A 20 19.24 -14.63 -27.58
N LEU A 21 19.06 -13.67 -28.51
CA LEU A 21 18.47 -12.37 -28.21
C LEU A 21 17.02 -12.51 -27.72
N ILE A 22 16.20 -13.34 -28.38
CA ILE A 22 14.81 -13.60 -27.94
C ILE A 22 14.78 -14.23 -26.54
N VAL A 23 15.67 -15.20 -26.27
CA VAL A 23 15.79 -15.82 -24.95
C VAL A 23 16.20 -14.81 -23.89
N ARG A 24 17.19 -13.95 -24.18
CA ARG A 24 17.61 -12.85 -23.29
C ARG A 24 16.46 -11.87 -23.02
N LEU A 25 15.72 -11.46 -24.04
CA LEU A 25 14.57 -10.57 -23.89
C LEU A 25 13.47 -11.19 -23.03
N ARG A 26 13.16 -12.48 -23.22
CA ARG A 26 12.19 -13.20 -22.37
C ARG A 26 12.64 -13.24 -20.91
N ARG A 27 13.92 -13.51 -20.67
CA ARG A 27 14.50 -13.52 -19.32
C ARG A 27 14.44 -12.14 -18.67
N ASN A 28 14.81 -11.08 -19.39
CA ASN A 28 14.73 -9.71 -18.90
C ASN A 28 13.30 -9.31 -18.57
N ARG A 29 12.34 -9.65 -19.45
CA ARG A 29 10.92 -9.37 -19.19
C ARG A 29 10.42 -10.08 -17.93
N LEU A 30 10.80 -11.33 -17.71
CA LEU A 30 10.42 -12.08 -16.51
C LEU A 30 11.06 -11.49 -15.24
N GLN A 31 12.30 -11.02 -15.34
CA GLN A 31 12.97 -10.32 -14.23
C GLN A 31 12.26 -9.01 -13.88
N ILE A 32 11.94 -8.19 -14.88
CA ILE A 32 11.20 -6.93 -14.68
C ILE A 32 9.83 -7.20 -14.05
N ALA A 33 9.10 -8.23 -14.51
CA ALA A 33 7.81 -8.60 -13.94
C ALA A 33 7.90 -8.99 -12.46
N LYS A 34 8.91 -9.78 -12.07
CA LYS A 34 9.14 -10.15 -10.66
C LYS A 34 9.52 -8.96 -9.79
N THR A 35 10.35 -8.06 -10.31
CA THR A 35 10.71 -6.82 -9.59
C THR A 35 9.48 -5.93 -9.42
N PHE A 36 8.66 -5.79 -10.45
CA PHE A 36 7.40 -5.04 -10.39
C PHE A 36 6.47 -5.64 -9.33
N GLU A 37 6.23 -6.96 -9.38
CA GLU A 37 5.42 -7.69 -8.40
C GLU A 37 5.88 -7.41 -6.96
N THR A 38 7.16 -7.62 -6.67
CA THR A 38 7.74 -7.42 -5.32
C THR A 38 7.59 -5.97 -4.87
N THR A 39 7.87 -5.02 -5.76
CA THR A 39 7.76 -3.59 -5.46
C THR A 39 6.31 -3.20 -5.17
N THR A 40 5.34 -3.71 -5.94
CA THR A 40 3.91 -3.46 -5.71
C THR A 40 3.44 -4.00 -4.37
N TYR A 41 3.91 -5.17 -3.92
CA TYR A 41 3.59 -5.68 -2.59
C TYR A 41 4.08 -4.76 -1.46
N VAL A 42 5.33 -4.31 -1.54
CA VAL A 42 5.90 -3.38 -0.56
C VAL A 42 5.14 -2.05 -0.56
N MET A 43 4.84 -1.51 -1.75
CA MET A 43 4.08 -0.27 -1.89
C MET A 43 2.66 -0.39 -1.33
N GLN A 44 1.95 -1.49 -1.60
CA GLN A 44 0.61 -1.72 -1.03
C GLN A 44 0.66 -1.72 0.50
N GLY A 45 1.63 -2.44 1.08
CA GLY A 45 1.83 -2.44 2.54
C GLY A 45 2.06 -1.03 3.09
N ALA A 46 2.95 -0.26 2.46
CA ALA A 46 3.23 1.12 2.88
C ALA A 46 1.99 2.02 2.79
N ILE A 47 1.23 1.96 1.69
CA ILE A 47 0.00 2.73 1.49
C ILE A 47 -1.01 2.43 2.60
N VAL A 48 -1.21 1.15 2.91
CA VAL A 48 -2.16 0.72 3.95
C VAL A 48 -1.73 1.23 5.32
N VAL A 49 -0.45 1.09 5.68
CA VAL A 49 0.08 1.55 6.97
C VAL A 49 -0.05 3.07 7.11
N ILE A 50 0.29 3.83 6.08
CA ILE A 50 0.14 5.29 6.08
C ILE A 50 -1.32 5.68 6.24
N ASN A 51 -2.25 5.00 5.54
CA ASN A 51 -3.67 5.30 5.62
C ASN A 51 -4.20 5.07 7.05
N VAL A 52 -3.83 3.94 7.67
CA VAL A 52 -4.19 3.61 9.06
C VAL A 52 -3.60 4.63 10.04
N PHE A 53 -2.37 5.08 9.79
CA PHE A 53 -1.73 6.12 10.60
C PHE A 53 -2.52 7.43 10.56
N VAL A 54 -2.85 7.93 9.37
CA VAL A 54 -3.60 9.19 9.19
C VAL A 54 -4.96 9.13 9.87
N VAL A 55 -5.69 8.02 9.71
CA VAL A 55 -7.01 7.83 10.33
C VAL A 55 -6.92 7.90 11.84
N ASN A 56 -6.01 7.12 12.45
CA ASN A 56 -5.86 7.11 13.90
C ASN A 56 -5.38 8.45 14.44
N LEU A 57 -4.56 9.18 13.69
CA LEU A 57 -4.13 10.53 14.06
C LEU A 57 -5.33 11.49 14.07
N LEU A 58 -6.23 11.40 13.09
CA LEU A 58 -7.50 12.15 13.09
C LEU A 58 -8.39 11.77 14.29
N TYR A 59 -8.49 10.48 14.62
CA TYR A 59 -9.20 10.03 15.84
C TYR A 59 -8.59 10.64 17.10
N GLY A 60 -7.26 10.61 17.24
CA GLY A 60 -6.54 11.20 18.37
C GLY A 60 -6.82 12.70 18.51
N PHE A 61 -6.71 13.47 17.42
CA PHE A 61 -7.01 14.90 17.43
C PHE A 61 -8.48 15.20 17.72
N SER A 62 -9.41 14.44 17.12
CA SER A 62 -10.84 14.63 17.38
C SER A 62 -11.19 14.35 18.84
N SER A 63 -10.60 13.31 19.44
CA SER A 63 -10.74 13.02 20.86
C SER A 63 -10.22 14.15 21.74
N LEU A 64 -9.04 14.70 21.44
CA LEU A 64 -8.47 15.84 22.17
C LEU A 64 -9.34 17.09 22.06
N LEU A 65 -9.83 17.41 20.86
CA LEU A 65 -10.72 18.55 20.67
C LEU A 65 -12.04 18.37 21.44
N SER A 66 -12.59 17.16 21.46
CA SER A 66 -13.82 16.87 22.21
C SER A 66 -13.64 17.04 23.72
N SER A 67 -12.49 16.66 24.28
CA SER A 67 -12.21 16.83 25.71
C SER A 67 -11.98 18.30 26.09
N MET A 68 -11.43 19.11 25.19
CA MET A 68 -11.31 20.56 25.39
C MET A 68 -12.66 21.27 25.26
N GLN A 69 -13.52 20.87 24.31
CA GLN A 69 -14.88 21.41 24.17
C GLN A 69 -15.73 21.19 25.43
N ALA A 70 -15.58 20.05 26.11
CA ALA A 70 -16.29 19.77 27.36
C ALA A 70 -15.98 20.77 28.49
N GLN A 71 -14.87 21.51 28.39
CA GLN A 71 -14.44 22.52 29.37
C GLN A 71 -14.86 23.95 28.99
N ILE A 72 -15.47 24.17 27.82
CA ILE A 72 -15.86 25.49 27.32
C ILE A 72 -17.39 25.64 27.35
N PRO A 73 -17.94 26.75 27.89
CA PRO A 73 -19.38 26.98 27.91
C PRO A 73 -19.99 26.98 26.51
N THR A 74 -21.13 26.29 26.36
CA THR A 74 -21.80 25.92 25.10
C THR A 74 -22.24 27.08 24.22
N SER A 75 -22.22 28.31 24.73
CA SER A 75 -22.62 29.53 24.01
C SER A 75 -21.60 30.02 22.96
N ILE A 76 -20.34 29.54 23.00
CA ILE A 76 -19.26 30.01 22.11
C ILE A 76 -18.77 28.90 21.14
N VAL A 77 -19.14 27.63 21.39
CA VAL A 77 -18.56 26.44 20.73
C VAL A 77 -19.11 26.23 19.31
N GLY A 78 -20.35 26.66 19.05
CA GLY A 78 -21.06 26.39 17.79
C GLY A 78 -20.38 26.86 16.49
N PRO A 79 -19.79 28.06 16.41
CA PRO A 79 -19.20 28.58 15.16
C PRO A 79 -17.72 28.24 14.95
N LEU A 80 -16.95 28.03 16.04
CA LEU A 80 -15.49 27.88 15.98
C LEU A 80 -15.02 26.42 15.90
N PHE A 81 -15.81 25.48 16.42
CA PHE A 81 -15.40 24.09 16.61
C PHE A 81 -16.25 23.07 15.85
N GLY A 82 -16.92 23.52 14.78
CA GLY A 82 -17.60 22.73 13.74
C GLY A 82 -17.95 21.29 14.13
N SER A 83 -19.25 21.04 14.36
CA SER A 83 -19.90 19.73 14.55
C SER A 83 -18.97 18.51 14.51
N GLN A 84 -18.85 17.79 15.64
CA GLN A 84 -18.19 16.49 15.79
C GLN A 84 -17.98 15.79 14.44
N ILE A 85 -16.75 15.81 13.91
CA ILE A 85 -16.44 15.17 12.63
C ILE A 85 -16.82 13.70 12.79
N PRO A 86 -17.78 13.17 12.02
CA PRO A 86 -18.15 11.76 12.14
C PRO A 86 -16.96 10.93 11.63
N LEU A 87 -16.27 10.26 12.56
CA LEU A 87 -15.06 9.48 12.26
C LEU A 87 -15.39 8.10 11.69
N GLU A 88 -16.58 7.56 11.95
CA GLU A 88 -17.05 6.29 11.38
C GLU A 88 -16.97 6.23 9.85
N PRO A 89 -17.50 7.22 9.10
CA PRO A 89 -17.33 7.30 7.65
C PRO A 89 -15.89 7.21 7.17
N VAL A 90 -14.95 7.79 7.92
CA VAL A 90 -13.52 7.81 7.55
C VAL A 90 -12.94 6.39 7.59
N MET A 91 -13.27 5.61 8.62
CA MET A 91 -12.80 4.23 8.75
C MET A 91 -13.33 3.32 7.62
N TYR A 92 -14.62 3.45 7.26
CA TYR A 92 -15.18 2.70 6.14
C TYR A 92 -14.54 3.09 4.81
N MET A 93 -14.30 4.38 4.59
CA MET A 93 -13.64 4.87 3.37
C MET A 93 -12.20 4.37 3.25
N THR A 94 -11.46 4.30 4.36
CA THR A 94 -10.11 3.71 4.40
C THR A 94 -10.12 2.24 3.97
N ALA A 95 -11.06 1.44 4.47
CA ALA A 95 -11.18 0.04 4.08
C ALA A 95 -11.52 -0.11 2.59
N ILE A 96 -12.50 0.66 2.10
CA ILE A 96 -12.88 0.68 0.67
C ILE A 96 -11.70 1.09 -0.20
N PHE A 97 -10.96 2.12 0.20
CA PHE A 97 -9.78 2.60 -0.53
C PHE A 97 -8.67 1.55 -0.57
N SER A 98 -8.39 0.86 0.54
CA SER A 98 -7.42 -0.23 0.59
C SER A 98 -7.80 -1.41 -0.31
N VAL A 99 -9.09 -1.75 -0.38
CA VAL A 99 -9.59 -2.80 -1.29
C VAL A 99 -9.49 -2.37 -2.76
N ALA A 100 -9.89 -1.13 -3.08
CA ALA A 100 -9.83 -0.61 -4.44
C ALA A 100 -8.39 -0.54 -4.96
N THR A 101 -7.46 -0.05 -4.14
CA THR A 101 -6.03 -0.01 -4.47
C THR A 101 -5.44 -1.41 -4.63
N ALA A 102 -5.80 -2.36 -3.77
CA ALA A 102 -5.40 -3.76 -3.92
C ALA A 102 -5.89 -4.36 -5.26
N ALA A 103 -7.13 -4.05 -5.68
CA ALA A 103 -7.66 -4.51 -6.96
C ALA A 103 -6.93 -3.91 -8.17
N LEU A 104 -6.63 -2.60 -8.15
CA LEU A 104 -5.87 -1.93 -9.20
C LEU A 104 -4.42 -2.44 -9.29
N ASN A 105 -3.80 -2.70 -8.14
CA ASN A 105 -2.45 -3.25 -8.06
C ASN A 105 -2.42 -4.71 -8.55
N ALA A 106 -3.39 -5.53 -8.18
CA ALA A 106 -3.53 -6.89 -8.69
C ALA A 106 -3.72 -6.90 -10.22
N PHE A 107 -4.51 -5.98 -10.75
CA PHE A 107 -4.71 -5.82 -12.20
C PHE A 107 -3.41 -5.45 -12.90
N SER A 108 -2.64 -4.52 -12.32
CA SER A 108 -1.35 -4.09 -12.87
C SER A 108 -0.34 -5.25 -12.94
N ILE A 109 -0.21 -6.03 -11.86
CA ILE A 109 0.70 -7.20 -11.83
C ILE A 109 0.25 -8.27 -12.85
N ALA A 110 -1.06 -8.53 -12.94
CA ALA A 110 -1.62 -9.51 -13.88
C ALA A 110 -1.37 -9.14 -15.36
N ARG A 111 -1.28 -7.84 -15.69
CA ARG A 111 -0.95 -7.37 -17.04
C ARG A 111 0.53 -7.49 -17.38
N VAL A 112 1.41 -7.22 -16.41
CA VAL A 112 2.86 -7.26 -16.63
C VAL A 112 3.37 -8.70 -16.71
N THR A 113 2.79 -9.61 -15.93
CA THR A 113 3.23 -11.00 -15.81
C THR A 113 2.79 -11.85 -17.00
N PRO A 114 3.72 -12.41 -17.81
CA PRO A 114 3.38 -13.34 -18.88
C PRO A 114 2.83 -14.67 -18.35
N GLY A 115 1.76 -15.17 -18.97
CA GLY A 115 1.55 -16.62 -19.08
C GLY A 115 0.48 -17.25 -18.20
N VAL A 116 -0.26 -16.50 -17.38
CA VAL A 116 -1.33 -17.09 -16.55
C VAL A 116 -2.60 -16.25 -16.59
N SER A 117 -3.64 -16.74 -17.28
CA SER A 117 -4.95 -16.08 -17.43
C SER A 117 -5.69 -15.89 -16.09
N ARG A 118 -5.38 -16.69 -15.07
CA ARG A 118 -5.95 -16.61 -13.71
C ARG A 118 -5.08 -15.89 -12.68
N ALA A 119 -3.98 -15.26 -13.09
CA ALA A 119 -3.02 -14.64 -12.17
C ALA A 119 -3.64 -13.52 -11.32
N PHE A 120 -4.66 -12.84 -11.87
CA PHE A 120 -5.33 -11.74 -11.19
C PHE A 120 -5.86 -12.12 -9.79
N TRP A 121 -6.62 -13.21 -9.69
CA TRP A 121 -7.23 -13.62 -8.42
C TRP A 121 -6.20 -14.03 -7.37
N TYR A 122 -5.09 -14.62 -7.81
CA TYR A 122 -3.96 -14.97 -6.94
C TYR A 122 -3.31 -13.70 -6.36
N TYR A 123 -2.98 -12.74 -7.22
CA TYR A 123 -2.38 -11.47 -6.78
C TYR A 123 -3.31 -10.63 -5.91
N LEU A 124 -4.61 -10.64 -6.22
CA LEU A 124 -5.63 -9.99 -5.42
C LEU A 124 -5.66 -10.57 -4.00
N GLY A 125 -5.66 -11.89 -3.86
CA GLY A 125 -5.67 -12.55 -2.54
C GLY A 125 -4.47 -12.18 -1.68
N ILE A 126 -3.28 -12.15 -2.27
CA ILE A 126 -2.05 -11.75 -1.57
C ILE A 126 -2.12 -10.29 -1.14
N LEU A 127 -2.51 -9.38 -2.04
CA LEU A 127 -2.60 -7.94 -1.73
C LEU A 127 -3.66 -7.66 -0.67
N MET A 128 -4.77 -8.41 -0.66
CA MET A 128 -5.79 -8.34 0.39
C MET A 128 -5.26 -8.83 1.74
N MET A 129 -4.49 -9.92 1.78
CA MET A 129 -3.84 -10.37 3.02
C MET A 129 -2.83 -9.36 3.54
N ILE A 130 -2.00 -8.77 2.67
CA ILE A 130 -1.05 -7.70 3.04
C ILE A 130 -1.81 -6.50 3.60
N SER A 131 -2.94 -6.13 2.98
CA SER A 131 -3.75 -5.01 3.43
C SER A 131 -4.42 -5.30 4.79
N GLY A 132 -4.97 -6.49 4.99
CA GLY A 132 -5.51 -6.91 6.29
C GLY A 132 -4.46 -6.91 7.39
N ALA A 133 -3.29 -7.50 7.12
CA ALA A 133 -2.17 -7.51 8.06
C ALA A 133 -1.68 -6.08 8.38
N GLY A 134 -1.60 -5.21 7.36
CA GLY A 134 -1.20 -3.81 7.52
C GLY A 134 -2.16 -3.01 8.40
N ILE A 135 -3.47 -3.26 8.32
CA ILE A 135 -4.47 -2.62 9.19
C ILE A 135 -4.30 -3.06 10.65
N ILE A 136 -4.12 -4.36 10.89
CA ILE A 136 -3.92 -4.88 12.25
C ILE A 136 -2.61 -4.36 12.85
N LEU A 137 -1.50 -4.48 12.14
CA LEU A 137 -0.20 -4.00 12.62
C LEU A 137 -0.19 -2.49 12.80
N GLY A 138 -0.74 -1.74 11.84
CA GLY A 138 -0.82 -0.28 11.90
C GLY A 138 -1.65 0.22 13.08
N SER A 139 -2.78 -0.44 13.38
CA SER A 139 -3.62 -0.08 14.53
C SER A 139 -2.94 -0.40 15.86
N MET A 140 -2.27 -1.56 15.97
CA MET A 140 -1.48 -1.90 17.16
C MET A 140 -0.36 -0.89 17.43
N MET A 141 0.42 -0.55 16.39
CA MET A 141 1.50 0.44 16.51
C MET A 141 0.96 1.81 16.95
N MET A 142 -0.15 2.25 16.35
CA MET A 142 -0.66 3.58 16.65
C MET A 142 -1.33 3.67 18.02
N ASN A 143 -2.00 2.60 18.47
CA ASN A 143 -2.51 2.51 19.83
C ASN A 143 -1.38 2.61 20.86
N TYR A 144 -0.22 2.00 20.58
CA TYR A 144 0.95 2.12 21.43
C TYR A 144 1.53 3.56 21.46
N ILE A 145 1.65 4.20 20.29
CA ILE A 145 2.16 5.57 20.17
C ILE A 145 1.22 6.60 20.82
N LEU A 146 -0.07 6.56 20.51
CA LEU A 146 -1.06 7.46 21.11
C LEU A 146 -1.25 7.18 22.60
N GLY A 147 -1.29 5.92 23.00
CA GLY A 147 -1.43 5.54 24.41
C GLY A 147 -0.26 6.05 25.27
N SER A 148 0.97 5.89 24.79
CA SER A 148 2.17 6.37 25.49
C SER A 148 2.26 7.90 25.55
N THR A 149 1.89 8.60 24.48
CA THR A 149 1.92 10.07 24.45
C THR A 149 0.81 10.70 25.29
N LEU A 150 -0.40 10.15 25.29
CA LEU A 150 -1.49 10.62 26.14
C LEU A 150 -1.21 10.37 27.62
N HIS A 151 -0.63 9.21 27.98
CA HIS A 151 -0.18 8.97 29.36
C HIS A 151 0.88 9.99 29.81
N ALA A 152 1.87 10.29 28.96
CA ALA A 152 2.89 11.29 29.25
C ALA A 152 2.30 12.68 29.48
N LEU A 153 1.31 13.08 28.67
CA LEU A 153 0.60 14.36 28.84
C LEU A 153 -0.22 14.40 30.13
N SER A 154 -0.93 13.31 30.47
CA SER A 154 -1.73 13.25 31.70
C SER A 154 -0.89 13.37 32.98
N ASN A 155 0.32 12.79 32.97
CA ASN A 155 1.24 12.88 34.11
C ASN A 155 1.83 14.30 34.25
N LEU A 156 2.09 15.00 33.14
CA LEU A 156 2.57 16.39 33.18
C LEU A 156 1.53 17.35 33.75
N THR A 157 0.24 17.14 33.43
CA THR A 157 -0.85 17.97 33.96
C THR A 157 -1.12 17.76 35.46
N LEU A 158 -0.78 16.58 36.01
CA LEU A 158 -0.92 16.30 37.45
C LEU A 158 0.26 16.81 38.29
N THR A 159 1.42 17.05 37.68
CA THR A 159 2.58 17.63 38.37
C THR A 159 2.58 19.16 38.41
N SER A 160 1.67 19.82 37.69
CA SER A 160 1.56 21.28 37.63
C SER A 160 0.44 21.89 38.50
N PHE A 161 -0.17 21.09 39.40
CA PHE A 161 -1.10 21.56 40.42
C PHE A 161 -0.57 21.24 41.82
#